data_AF-A0AAF3JBE1-F1
#
_entry.id   AF-A0AAF3JBE1-F1
#
_cell.length_a   1.000
_cell.length_b   1.000
_cell.length_c   1.000
_cell.angle_alpha   90.00
_cell.angle_beta   90.00
_cell.angle_gamma   90.00
#
_symmetry.space_group_name_H-M   'P 1'
#
loop_
_entity.id
_entity.type
_entity.pdbx_description
1 polymer ?
#
loop_
_entity_poly.entity_id
_entity_poly.type
_entity_poly.pdbx_seq_one_letter_code
_entity_poly.pdbx_strand_id
1 'polypeptide(L)'
;MRLLIVLLLLGDVLGEYSLTIYLRRLDVGQGYLLSGDHCTDTWNLGDQCNLQLKLGVCLGVPLNVSNPCPNPTPIDLSNVTSNSNAVDFAGGGTIYGAWKNPSVFPNNSTDAIYAGFSLSVEIREARGGAIIDSYQQQFDDGNTPNNFMYFSHPRNLLDPTMLSVAWKATGNLPTPPPPPTTTEAPTPTHTTATEPSTEEPPSTSAPITAKDCEEMESKIDGVYPILINGQIVQVYCSFASNVALTHIQGRGEKDSTDFDVTFDKYKEPIGDADKGNNFWLGLDNINQLTAKNDQSYSLMIEVCCGDTSISKQYYTEVQRKMGVAKYSDRDLSLLFPVSDSSTGYVLTGKATLGIGLNYADNTDGYGTDLGRKFVTYDSWKDNDDNEYCKVIYDGPKYTEGSGGWWFGNCRENLNGHYYEAAVDLDLNCKITVPSPWKKGSGIEFVTQNIATPVVNGVSYTRTRMAIYRGTAQPTGLKNFCT
;
A
#
# COMPACT_ATOMS: atom_id res chain seq x y z
N MET A 1 -68.24 1.39 -16.46
CA MET A 1 -67.85 2.82 -16.59
C MET A 1 -67.08 3.20 -15.34
N ARG A 2 -65.93 3.87 -15.51
CA ARG A 2 -64.72 3.81 -14.67
C ARG A 2 -64.93 4.11 -13.17
N LEU A 3 -64.43 3.22 -12.31
CA LEU A 3 -64.22 3.44 -10.88
C LEU A 3 -62.79 3.98 -10.70
N LEU A 4 -62.66 5.14 -10.07
CA LEU A 4 -61.41 5.83 -9.78
C LEU A 4 -60.70 5.12 -8.62
N ILE A 5 -59.55 4.49 -8.87
CA ILE A 5 -58.65 4.01 -7.82
C ILE A 5 -57.68 5.15 -7.52
N VAL A 6 -57.82 5.75 -6.34
CA VAL A 6 -56.82 6.64 -5.76
C VAL A 6 -55.71 5.75 -5.20
N LEU A 7 -54.59 5.68 -5.91
CA LEU A 7 -53.35 5.09 -5.42
C LEU A 7 -52.74 6.08 -4.42
N LEU A 8 -52.93 5.83 -3.12
CA LEU A 8 -52.21 6.53 -2.06
C LEU A 8 -50.82 5.90 -1.91
N LEU A 9 -49.85 6.79 -1.82
CA LEU A 9 -48.41 6.59 -1.86
C LEU A 9 -47.88 5.67 -0.74
N LEU A 10 -46.76 5.03 -1.05
CA LEU A 10 -45.93 4.20 -0.19
C LEU A 10 -45.66 4.86 1.18
N GLY A 11 -45.86 4.10 2.25
CA GLY A 11 -45.39 4.40 3.60
C GLY A 11 -44.54 3.24 4.11
N ASP A 12 -43.23 3.52 4.18
CA ASP A 12 -42.19 2.97 5.05
C ASP A 12 -41.78 1.49 4.92
N VAL A 13 -40.62 1.30 4.27
CA VAL A 13 -39.80 0.10 4.41
C VAL A 13 -39.26 0.08 5.85
N LEU A 14 -39.88 -0.72 6.72
CA LEU A 14 -39.35 -1.08 8.03
C LEU A 14 -38.11 -1.96 7.84
N GLY A 15 -37.03 -1.74 8.62
CA GLY A 15 -35.81 -2.52 8.45
C GLY A 15 -35.04 -2.79 9.74
N GLU A 16 -34.78 -4.07 9.99
CA GLU A 16 -33.74 -4.57 10.91
C GLU A 16 -32.35 -4.44 10.25
N TYR A 17 -31.26 -4.47 11.04
CA TYR A 17 -29.90 -4.58 10.49
C TYR A 17 -29.08 -5.67 11.19
N SER A 18 -28.01 -6.10 10.52
CA SER A 18 -27.05 -7.06 11.07
C SER A 18 -25.63 -6.59 10.79
N LEU A 19 -24.78 -6.63 11.82
CA LEU A 19 -23.35 -6.31 11.74
C LEU A 19 -22.52 -7.60 11.84
N THR A 20 -21.70 -7.86 10.85
CA THR A 20 -20.68 -8.91 10.87
C THR A 20 -19.33 -8.31 11.19
N ILE A 21 -18.65 -8.79 12.22
CA ILE A 21 -17.31 -8.34 12.64
C ILE A 21 -16.32 -9.48 12.44
N TYR A 22 -15.22 -9.19 11.76
CA TYR A 22 -14.11 -10.10 11.50
C TYR A 22 -12.83 -9.55 12.14
N LEU A 23 -12.34 -10.23 13.17
CA LEU A 23 -11.02 -9.94 13.71
C LEU A 23 -9.97 -10.49 12.74
N ARG A 24 -8.92 -9.71 12.46
CA ARG A 24 -7.83 -10.11 11.55
C ARG A 24 -6.53 -10.32 12.27
N ARG A 25 -6.10 -9.34 13.07
CA ARG A 25 -4.85 -9.39 13.80
C ARG A 25 -4.95 -8.61 15.10
N LEU A 26 -4.36 -9.15 16.15
CA LEU A 26 -4.00 -8.43 17.36
C LEU A 26 -2.48 -8.53 17.55
N ASP A 27 -1.82 -7.41 17.83
CA ASP A 27 -0.38 -7.33 18.08
C ASP A 27 -0.11 -6.33 19.22
N VAL A 28 0.61 -6.76 20.25
CA VAL A 28 0.92 -5.92 21.42
C VAL A 28 2.40 -5.48 21.47
N GLY A 29 3.11 -5.57 20.34
CA GLY A 29 4.50 -5.14 20.19
C GLY A 29 5.46 -6.06 20.96
N GLN A 30 6.36 -5.47 21.76
CA GLN A 30 7.32 -6.22 22.58
C GLN A 30 6.71 -6.85 23.84
N GLY A 31 5.39 -6.79 24.03
CA GLY A 31 4.73 -7.51 25.12
C GLY A 31 4.84 -6.82 26.47
N TYR A 32 4.65 -5.50 26.48
CA TYR A 32 4.59 -4.70 27.70
C TYR A 32 3.22 -4.78 28.37
N LEU A 33 3.23 -5.00 29.68
CA LEU A 33 2.11 -4.76 30.58
C LEU A 33 1.85 -3.26 30.73
N LEU A 34 0.65 -2.89 31.18
CA LEU A 34 0.30 -1.49 31.44
C LEU A 34 1.17 -0.85 32.55
N SER A 35 1.79 -1.67 33.42
CA SER A 35 2.77 -1.21 34.41
C SER A 35 4.10 -0.77 33.79
N GLY A 36 4.39 -1.17 32.55
CA GLY A 36 5.67 -0.99 31.87
C GLY A 36 6.62 -2.19 31.98
N ASP A 37 6.28 -3.21 32.77
CA ASP A 37 7.02 -4.47 32.82
C ASP A 37 6.69 -5.36 31.60
N HIS A 38 7.51 -6.38 31.32
CA HIS A 38 7.18 -7.38 30.30
C HIS A 38 6.24 -8.46 30.86
N CYS A 39 5.47 -9.11 29.98
CA CYS A 39 4.59 -10.24 30.34
C CYS A 39 5.33 -11.40 31.03
N THR A 40 6.62 -11.58 30.73
CA THR A 40 7.46 -12.65 31.26
C THR A 40 8.79 -12.08 31.79
N ASP A 41 9.29 -12.65 32.88
CA ASP A 41 10.59 -12.27 33.45
C ASP A 41 11.78 -12.70 32.55
N THR A 42 11.53 -13.62 31.62
CA THR A 42 12.48 -14.21 30.67
C THR A 42 12.35 -13.65 29.26
N TRP A 43 11.70 -12.50 29.08
CA TRP A 43 11.48 -11.88 27.77
C TRP A 43 12.79 -11.65 26.97
N ASN A 44 13.90 -11.40 27.67
CA ASN A 44 15.24 -11.24 27.10
C ASN A 44 15.84 -12.54 26.53
N LEU A 45 15.22 -13.69 26.82
CA LEU A 45 15.54 -15.00 26.27
C LEU A 45 14.60 -15.39 25.12
N GLY A 46 13.70 -14.49 24.72
CA GLY A 46 12.77 -14.69 23.61
C GLY A 46 11.38 -15.19 24.02
N ASP A 47 11.09 -15.30 25.32
CA ASP A 47 9.74 -15.62 25.80
C ASP A 47 8.79 -14.43 25.57
N GLN A 48 7.57 -14.74 25.16
CA GLN A 48 6.54 -13.78 24.75
C GLN A 48 5.26 -13.97 25.57
N CYS A 49 4.32 -13.03 25.45
CA CYS A 49 3.06 -13.05 26.19
C CYS A 49 2.17 -14.26 25.81
N ASN A 50 1.25 -14.62 26.69
CA ASN A 50 0.09 -15.46 26.38
C ASN A 50 -1.15 -14.58 26.48
N LEU A 51 -1.61 -14.06 25.35
CA LEU A 51 -2.66 -13.07 25.31
C LEU A 51 -4.02 -13.72 25.59
N GLN A 52 -4.73 -13.20 26.59
CA GLN A 52 -6.17 -13.37 26.75
C GLN A 52 -6.87 -12.11 26.25
N LEU A 53 -7.87 -12.27 25.38
CA LEU A 53 -8.63 -11.17 24.80
C LEU A 53 -10.09 -11.19 25.29
N LYS A 54 -10.60 -10.05 25.73
CA LYS A 54 -12.03 -9.83 25.98
C LYS A 54 -12.52 -8.66 25.14
N LEU A 55 -13.66 -8.85 24.51
CA LEU A 55 -14.29 -7.84 23.65
C LEU A 55 -15.69 -7.51 24.17
N GLY A 56 -16.08 -6.24 24.05
CA GLY A 56 -17.46 -5.79 24.16
C GLY A 56 -17.91 -5.16 22.86
N VAL A 57 -19.12 -5.45 22.41
CA VAL A 57 -19.67 -4.88 21.16
C VAL A 57 -20.89 -4.02 21.49
N CYS A 58 -20.83 -2.74 21.14
CA CYS A 58 -21.92 -1.79 21.25
C CYS A 58 -22.39 -1.36 19.86
N LEU A 59 -23.63 -1.68 19.50
CA LEU A 59 -24.21 -1.40 18.17
C LEU A 59 -24.91 -0.03 18.14
N GLY A 60 -25.01 0.57 16.94
CA GLY A 60 -25.74 1.82 16.72
C GLY A 60 -25.03 3.05 17.27
N VAL A 61 -23.69 3.01 17.31
CA VAL A 61 -22.86 4.08 17.89
C VAL A 61 -22.17 4.84 16.76
N PRO A 62 -22.54 6.11 16.51
CA PRO A 62 -21.86 6.95 15.52
C PRO A 62 -20.47 7.38 15.99
N LEU A 63 -19.65 7.85 15.05
CA LEU A 63 -18.33 8.39 15.35
C LEU A 63 -18.43 9.61 16.28
N ASN A 64 -17.37 9.80 17.08
CA ASN A 64 -17.16 10.92 17.99
C ASN A 64 -18.15 10.99 19.17
N VAL A 65 -18.73 9.87 19.57
CA VAL A 65 -19.53 9.78 20.80
C VAL A 65 -18.62 9.66 22.03
N SER A 66 -18.85 10.47 23.05
CA SER A 66 -18.16 10.34 24.34
C SER A 66 -18.68 9.12 25.10
N ASN A 67 -17.78 8.23 25.55
CA ASN A 67 -18.11 6.95 26.21
C ASN A 67 -19.04 6.07 25.36
N PRO A 68 -18.56 5.60 24.19
CA PRO A 68 -19.38 4.92 23.18
C PRO A 68 -19.87 3.54 23.60
N CYS A 69 -19.26 2.94 24.63
CA CYS A 69 -19.63 1.61 25.12
C CYS A 69 -19.62 1.61 26.65
N PRO A 70 -20.64 2.18 27.32
CA PRO A 70 -20.64 2.40 28.76
C PRO A 70 -20.79 1.11 29.58
N ASN A 71 -21.53 0.12 29.05
CA ASN A 71 -21.78 -1.17 29.71
C ASN A 71 -21.67 -2.31 28.69
N PRO A 72 -20.46 -2.61 28.17
CA PRO A 72 -20.28 -3.71 27.25
C PRO A 72 -20.60 -5.04 27.96
N THR A 73 -21.38 -5.90 27.33
CA THR A 73 -21.41 -7.32 27.72
C THR A 73 -20.09 -7.95 27.27
N PRO A 74 -19.22 -8.42 28.18
CA PRO A 74 -17.93 -8.96 27.80
C PRO A 74 -18.07 -10.33 27.14
N ILE A 75 -17.42 -10.49 25.99
CA ILE A 75 -17.23 -11.71 25.23
C ILE A 75 -15.78 -12.14 25.46
N ASP A 76 -15.59 -13.25 26.16
CA ASP A 76 -14.25 -13.77 26.48
C ASP A 76 -13.75 -14.68 25.36
N LEU A 77 -12.71 -14.25 24.66
CA LEU A 77 -12.07 -15.03 23.60
C LEU A 77 -11.11 -16.10 24.15
N SER A 78 -10.96 -16.17 25.48
CA SER A 78 -9.98 -16.99 26.16
C SER A 78 -8.55 -16.64 25.72
N ASN A 79 -7.60 -17.55 25.94
CA ASN A 79 -6.25 -17.38 25.45
C ASN A 79 -6.23 -17.48 23.92
N VAL A 80 -5.78 -16.42 23.25
CA VAL A 80 -5.69 -16.33 21.80
C VAL A 80 -4.25 -16.54 21.29
N THR A 81 -3.25 -16.45 22.16
CA THR A 81 -1.87 -16.87 21.87
C THR A 81 -1.31 -17.82 22.91
N SER A 82 -0.23 -18.52 22.53
CA SER A 82 0.67 -19.20 23.46
C SER A 82 2.10 -18.81 23.10
N ASN A 83 2.80 -18.20 24.04
CA ASN A 83 4.15 -17.66 23.86
C ASN A 83 4.29 -16.82 22.57
N SER A 84 3.37 -15.88 22.36
CA SER A 84 3.37 -14.96 21.23
C SER A 84 2.71 -13.62 21.58
N ASN A 85 3.34 -12.52 21.17
CA ASN A 85 2.83 -11.16 21.32
C ASN A 85 1.79 -10.78 20.25
N ALA A 86 1.52 -11.67 19.29
CA ALA A 86 0.57 -11.42 18.22
C ALA A 86 -0.23 -12.68 17.85
N VAL A 87 -1.46 -12.46 17.37
CA VAL A 87 -2.33 -13.47 16.79
C VAL A 87 -2.93 -12.95 15.49
N ASP A 88 -2.86 -13.76 14.44
CA ASP A 88 -3.68 -13.59 13.25
C ASP A 88 -4.92 -14.49 13.39
N PHE A 89 -6.10 -13.88 13.40
CA PHE A 89 -7.36 -14.59 13.61
C PHE A 89 -7.82 -15.23 12.29
N ALA A 90 -7.90 -16.56 12.29
CA ALA A 90 -8.41 -17.33 11.18
C ALA A 90 -9.90 -17.01 10.92
N GLY A 91 -10.27 -16.97 9.65
CA GLY A 91 -11.66 -16.87 9.20
C GLY A 91 -12.37 -18.21 9.16
N GLY A 92 -13.39 -18.31 8.30
CA GLY A 92 -14.08 -19.58 8.04
C GLY A 92 -14.94 -20.10 9.20
N GLY A 93 -15.24 -19.28 10.21
CA GLY A 93 -16.03 -19.68 11.37
C GLY A 93 -15.23 -20.30 12.51
N THR A 94 -13.91 -20.10 12.53
CA THR A 94 -13.03 -20.51 13.64
C THR A 94 -13.50 -19.94 14.97
N ILE A 95 -13.41 -20.72 16.05
CA ILE A 95 -13.91 -20.35 17.38
C ILE A 95 -12.74 -20.00 18.30
N TYR A 96 -12.82 -18.84 18.94
CA TYR A 96 -11.92 -18.33 19.96
C TYR A 96 -12.73 -18.06 21.22
N GLY A 97 -12.75 -19.02 22.16
CA GLY A 97 -13.60 -18.93 23.35
C GLY A 97 -15.08 -18.74 22.97
N ALA A 98 -15.67 -17.64 23.42
CA ALA A 98 -17.06 -17.26 23.11
C ALA A 98 -17.23 -16.53 21.76
N TRP A 99 -16.15 -16.24 21.03
CA TRP A 99 -16.19 -15.56 19.73
C TRP A 99 -16.09 -16.56 18.58
N LYS A 100 -17.00 -16.47 17.62
CA LYS A 100 -16.86 -17.13 16.31
C LYS A 100 -16.33 -16.11 15.31
N ASN A 101 -15.32 -16.42 14.51
CA ASN A 101 -14.73 -15.44 13.59
C ASN A 101 -15.04 -15.78 12.12
N PRO A 102 -15.79 -14.93 11.38
CA PRO A 102 -16.44 -13.69 11.82
C PRO A 102 -17.67 -13.91 12.72
N SER A 103 -17.97 -12.94 13.60
CA SER A 103 -19.12 -12.93 14.49
C SER A 103 -20.23 -12.05 13.92
N VAL A 104 -21.48 -12.46 14.11
CA VAL A 104 -22.66 -11.76 13.60
C VAL A 104 -23.48 -11.22 14.76
N PHE A 105 -23.81 -9.93 14.70
CA PHE A 105 -24.52 -9.18 15.71
C PHE A 105 -25.80 -8.58 15.07
N PRO A 106 -26.94 -9.26 15.21
CA PRO A 106 -28.22 -8.75 14.71
C PRO A 106 -28.76 -7.64 15.63
N ASN A 107 -29.42 -6.66 15.04
CA ASN A 107 -30.28 -5.70 15.74
C ASN A 107 -31.71 -5.83 15.22
N ASN A 108 -32.57 -6.39 16.06
CA ASN A 108 -33.97 -6.70 15.72
C ASN A 108 -34.93 -5.53 16.06
N SER A 109 -34.39 -4.33 16.30
CA SER A 109 -35.23 -3.14 16.46
C SER A 109 -35.73 -2.69 15.09
N THR A 110 -37.04 -2.59 14.93
CA THR A 110 -37.72 -2.31 13.65
C THR A 110 -37.45 -0.91 13.10
N ASP A 111 -36.98 -0.01 13.95
CA ASP A 111 -36.80 1.42 13.65
C ASP A 111 -35.31 1.82 13.68
N ALA A 112 -34.41 0.87 13.92
CA ALA A 112 -32.99 1.15 14.07
C ALA A 112 -32.30 1.19 12.71
N ILE A 113 -31.69 2.34 12.39
CA ILE A 113 -30.79 2.49 11.26
C ILE A 113 -29.37 2.19 11.75
N TYR A 114 -28.59 1.46 10.96
CA TYR A 114 -27.18 1.24 11.27
C TYR A 114 -26.43 2.58 11.28
N ALA A 115 -25.83 2.91 12.42
CA ALA A 115 -25.14 4.18 12.64
C ALA A 115 -23.67 3.98 13.04
N GLY A 116 -23.10 2.80 12.80
CA GLY A 116 -21.78 2.40 13.29
C GLY A 116 -21.81 1.56 14.57
N PHE A 117 -20.63 1.27 15.12
CA PHE A 117 -20.46 0.46 16.32
C PHE A 117 -19.19 0.83 17.08
N SER A 118 -19.09 0.37 18.32
CA SER A 118 -17.87 0.49 19.11
C SER A 118 -17.45 -0.85 19.71
N LEU A 119 -16.13 -1.06 19.76
CA LEU A 119 -15.52 -2.17 20.48
C LEU A 119 -14.91 -1.68 21.79
N SER A 120 -15.25 -2.34 22.88
CA SER A 120 -14.47 -2.30 24.11
C SER A 120 -13.46 -3.45 24.06
N VAL A 121 -12.18 -3.15 24.24
CA VAL A 121 -11.09 -4.12 24.14
C VAL A 121 -10.36 -4.19 25.48
N GLU A 122 -10.15 -5.41 25.98
CA GLU A 122 -9.29 -5.67 27.14
C GLU A 122 -8.36 -6.84 26.81
N ILE A 123 -7.06 -6.63 26.98
CA ILE A 123 -6.02 -7.61 26.73
C ILE A 123 -5.26 -7.85 28.02
N ARG A 124 -5.10 -9.11 28.39
CA ARG A 124 -4.41 -9.54 29.60
C ARG A 124 -3.40 -10.62 29.29
N GLU A 125 -2.44 -10.79 30.19
CA GLU A 125 -1.70 -12.04 30.25
C GLU A 125 -2.61 -13.17 30.76
N ALA A 126 -2.44 -14.36 30.19
CA ALA A 126 -3.30 -15.52 30.43
C ALA A 126 -3.41 -15.90 31.91
N ARG A 127 -4.48 -16.63 32.25
CA ARG A 127 -4.79 -17.12 33.62
C ARG A 127 -5.06 -15.99 34.63
N GLY A 128 -5.66 -14.89 34.17
CA GLY A 128 -6.00 -13.75 35.03
C GLY A 128 -4.80 -12.89 35.40
N GLY A 129 -3.78 -12.89 34.54
CA GLY A 129 -2.59 -12.06 34.69
C GLY A 129 -2.88 -10.56 34.52
N ALA A 130 -1.79 -9.79 34.57
CA ALA A 130 -1.84 -8.33 34.50
C ALA A 130 -2.43 -7.83 33.17
N ILE A 131 -2.96 -6.60 33.19
CA ILE A 131 -3.49 -5.94 31.99
C ILE A 131 -2.33 -5.52 31.12
N ILE A 132 -2.42 -5.87 29.83
CA ILE A 132 -1.54 -5.40 28.77
C ILE A 132 -2.11 -4.10 28.19
N ASP A 133 -3.41 -4.10 27.88
CA ASP A 133 -4.08 -2.93 27.35
C ASP A 133 -5.60 -2.96 27.59
N SER A 134 -6.22 -1.78 27.66
CA SER A 134 -7.68 -1.65 27.69
C SER A 134 -8.14 -0.30 27.13
N TYR A 135 -9.01 -0.34 26.12
CA TYR A 135 -9.51 0.85 25.44
C TYR A 135 -10.88 0.63 24.79
N GLN A 136 -11.51 1.71 24.31
CA GLN A 136 -12.69 1.65 23.45
C GLN A 136 -12.38 2.33 22.11
N GLN A 137 -12.86 1.74 21.01
CA GLN A 137 -12.71 2.29 19.67
C GLN A 137 -14.05 2.29 18.92
N GLN A 138 -14.34 3.38 18.21
CA GLN A 138 -15.54 3.53 17.36
C GLN A 138 -15.21 3.22 15.90
N PHE A 139 -16.14 2.61 15.19
CA PHE A 139 -15.98 2.15 13.81
C PHE A 139 -17.23 2.50 13.01
N ASP A 140 -17.01 3.04 11.80
CA ASP A 140 -18.06 3.43 10.83
C ASP A 140 -18.97 4.58 11.31
N ASP A 141 -19.59 5.30 10.37
CA ASP A 141 -20.63 6.30 10.61
C ASP A 141 -22.01 5.87 10.07
N GLY A 142 -22.08 4.66 9.49
CA GLY A 142 -23.25 4.09 8.84
C GLY A 142 -23.27 4.29 7.32
N ASN A 143 -22.47 5.22 6.77
CA ASN A 143 -22.45 5.53 5.34
C ASN A 143 -21.48 4.65 4.54
N THR A 144 -20.59 3.91 5.22
CA THR A 144 -19.62 2.98 4.60
C THR A 144 -19.68 1.57 5.20
N PRO A 145 -20.84 0.89 5.09
CA PRO A 145 -21.16 -0.33 5.85
C PRO A 145 -20.30 -1.56 5.53
N ASN A 146 -19.35 -1.46 4.60
CA ASN A 146 -18.39 -2.51 4.28
C ASN A 146 -17.00 -1.91 4.30
N ASN A 147 -16.21 -2.23 5.32
CA ASN A 147 -14.88 -1.67 5.42
C ASN A 147 -13.92 -2.57 6.21
N PHE A 148 -12.64 -2.30 6.03
CA PHE A 148 -11.56 -2.83 6.84
C PHE A 148 -10.84 -1.63 7.46
N MET A 149 -10.73 -1.63 8.78
CA MET A 149 -9.90 -0.64 9.47
C MET A 149 -8.86 -1.31 10.34
N TYR A 150 -7.77 -0.57 10.47
CA TYR A 150 -6.71 -0.85 11.39
C TYR A 150 -6.76 0.19 12.50
N PHE A 151 -6.80 -0.26 13.74
CA PHE A 151 -6.75 0.62 14.89
C PHE A 151 -5.44 0.43 15.64
N SER A 152 -4.77 1.56 15.89
CA SER A 152 -3.61 1.63 16.77
C SER A 152 -4.03 2.33 18.05
N HIS A 153 -3.98 1.62 19.17
CA HIS A 153 -4.09 2.25 20.48
C HIS A 153 -2.70 2.72 20.92
N PRO A 154 -2.47 4.04 21.01
CA PRO A 154 -1.22 4.55 21.56
C PRO A 154 -1.15 4.23 23.06
N ARG A 155 -0.03 3.65 23.49
CA ARG A 155 0.27 3.42 24.90
C ARG A 155 1.45 4.30 25.29
N ASN A 156 1.30 5.14 26.31
CA ASN A 156 2.30 6.15 26.69
C ASN A 156 3.70 5.53 26.90
N LEU A 157 4.64 5.85 26.00
CA LEU A 157 6.04 5.37 26.04
C LEU A 157 6.22 3.84 25.93
N LEU A 158 5.18 3.11 25.54
CA LEU A 158 5.20 1.68 25.26
C LEU A 158 4.82 1.43 23.80
N ASP A 159 5.12 0.25 23.28
CA ASP A 159 4.69 -0.11 21.93
C ASP A 159 3.15 -0.02 21.82
N PRO A 160 2.63 0.56 20.74
CA PRO A 160 1.19 0.64 20.54
C PRO A 160 0.57 -0.75 20.37
N THR A 161 -0.64 -0.91 20.86
CA THR A 161 -1.44 -2.11 20.56
C THR A 161 -2.12 -1.91 19.22
N MET A 162 -2.06 -2.94 18.38
CA MET A 162 -2.62 -2.93 17.05
C MET A 162 -3.73 -3.96 16.94
N LEU A 163 -4.94 -3.49 16.65
CA LEU A 163 -6.09 -4.35 16.39
C LEU A 163 -6.63 -4.07 14.98
N SER A 164 -6.61 -5.09 14.13
CA SER A 164 -7.21 -5.06 12.80
C SER A 164 -8.56 -5.74 12.82
N VAL A 165 -9.58 -5.00 12.36
CA VAL A 165 -10.97 -5.44 12.31
C VAL A 165 -11.53 -5.12 10.93
N ALA A 166 -12.20 -6.08 10.31
CA ALA A 166 -13.06 -5.84 9.16
C ALA A 166 -14.52 -6.03 9.57
N TRP A 167 -15.43 -5.33 8.92
CA TRP A 167 -16.86 -5.51 9.18
C TRP A 167 -17.71 -5.32 7.93
N LYS A 168 -18.93 -5.83 8.05
CA LYS A 168 -19.97 -5.73 7.06
C LYS A 168 -21.32 -5.56 7.74
N ALA A 169 -22.02 -4.47 7.47
CA ALA A 169 -23.38 -4.22 7.88
C ALA A 169 -24.35 -4.47 6.71
N THR A 170 -25.52 -5.03 7.01
CA THR A 170 -26.58 -5.34 6.04
C THR A 170 -27.95 -5.02 6.64
N GLY A 171 -28.95 -4.74 5.81
CA GLY A 171 -30.31 -4.44 6.26
C GLY A 171 -30.63 -2.95 6.18
N ASN A 172 -31.17 -2.37 7.26
CA ASN A 172 -31.53 -0.96 7.34
C ASN A 172 -30.31 -0.06 7.50
N LEU A 173 -29.77 0.36 6.36
CA LEU A 173 -28.58 1.20 6.25
C LEU A 173 -29.02 2.64 5.89
N PRO A 174 -28.24 3.66 6.27
CA PRO A 174 -28.47 5.04 5.83
C PRO A 174 -28.59 5.11 4.30
N THR A 175 -29.63 5.79 3.82
CA THR A 175 -29.75 6.07 2.39
C THR A 175 -28.68 7.08 1.99
N PRO A 176 -27.88 6.81 0.93
CA PRO A 176 -26.92 7.78 0.44
C PRO A 176 -27.66 9.08 0.04
N PRO A 177 -27.09 10.27 0.28
CA PRO A 177 -27.76 11.52 -0.01
C PRO A 177 -28.15 11.59 -1.49
N PRO A 178 -29.37 12.05 -1.82
CA PRO A 178 -29.82 12.12 -3.20
C PRO A 178 -28.92 13.06 -4.01
N PRO A 179 -28.64 12.74 -5.29
CA PRO A 179 -27.97 13.67 -6.21
C PRO A 179 -28.75 15.00 -6.25
N PRO A 180 -28.08 16.17 -6.28
CA PRO A 180 -28.77 17.45 -6.22
C PRO A 180 -29.71 17.62 -7.42
N THR A 181 -31.00 17.77 -7.11
CA THR A 181 -32.09 17.93 -8.08
C THR A 181 -32.05 19.34 -8.70
N THR A 182 -31.73 19.45 -9.98
CA THR A 182 -31.89 20.69 -10.75
C THR A 182 -33.36 21.04 -10.91
N THR A 183 -33.75 22.19 -10.34
CA THR A 183 -35.08 22.79 -10.44
C THR A 183 -35.19 23.54 -11.77
N GLU A 184 -36.16 23.16 -12.61
CA GLU A 184 -36.53 23.89 -13.83
C GLU A 184 -37.02 25.31 -13.51
N ALA A 185 -36.56 26.29 -14.29
CA ALA A 185 -37.12 27.65 -14.36
C ALA A 185 -37.25 28.06 -15.85
N PRO A 186 -38.16 29.00 -16.18
CA PRO A 186 -39.05 28.85 -17.33
C PRO A 186 -38.49 29.41 -18.65
N THR A 187 -39.04 28.84 -19.72
CA THR A 187 -38.93 29.15 -21.14
C THR A 187 -39.02 30.64 -21.50
N PRO A 188 -38.17 31.10 -22.43
CA PRO A 188 -38.59 32.06 -23.45
C PRO A 188 -38.50 31.43 -24.85
N THR A 189 -39.41 31.90 -25.70
CA THR A 189 -39.84 31.25 -26.92
C THR A 189 -39.25 31.93 -28.17
N HIS A 190 -38.71 31.09 -29.07
CA HIS A 190 -38.50 31.22 -30.53
C HIS A 190 -37.67 32.40 -31.09
N THR A 191 -36.65 32.13 -31.93
CA THR A 191 -36.78 31.75 -33.36
C THR A 191 -35.40 31.62 -34.04
N THR A 192 -35.11 30.39 -34.49
CA THR A 192 -34.47 29.92 -35.75
C THR A 192 -33.39 30.76 -36.46
N ALA A 193 -32.18 30.20 -36.62
CA ALA A 193 -31.73 29.53 -37.86
C ALA A 193 -30.18 29.34 -37.90
N THR A 194 -29.78 28.05 -37.84
CA THR A 194 -28.67 27.37 -38.56
C THR A 194 -27.21 27.80 -38.34
N GLU A 195 -26.46 26.84 -37.77
CA GLU A 195 -25.02 26.78 -37.46
C GLU A 195 -24.04 27.18 -38.59
N PRO A 196 -22.84 27.64 -38.19
CA PRO A 196 -21.68 26.74 -38.32
C PRO A 196 -20.84 26.62 -37.03
N SER A 197 -20.16 25.47 -36.90
CA SER A 197 -19.00 25.19 -36.04
C SER A 197 -19.25 25.16 -34.53
N THR A 198 -19.44 23.96 -33.98
CA THR A 198 -19.46 23.70 -32.54
C THR A 198 -18.03 23.75 -32.00
N GLU A 199 -17.65 24.92 -31.51
CA GLU A 199 -16.61 25.12 -30.51
C GLU A 199 -17.12 24.58 -29.17
N GLU A 200 -16.26 23.82 -28.49
CA GLU A 200 -16.49 23.19 -27.19
C GLU A 200 -16.69 24.25 -26.08
N PRO A 201 -17.78 24.21 -25.29
CA PRO A 201 -17.97 25.14 -24.18
C PRO A 201 -17.28 24.65 -22.89
N PRO A 202 -16.86 25.56 -22.00
CA PRO A 202 -15.84 25.31 -20.99
C PRO A 202 -16.40 24.63 -19.74
N SER A 203 -15.76 23.53 -19.34
CA SER A 203 -15.93 22.92 -18.02
C SER A 203 -15.11 23.71 -16.99
N THR A 204 -15.78 24.27 -15.97
CA THR A 204 -15.09 24.87 -14.82
C THR A 204 -14.94 23.81 -13.73
N SER A 205 -14.10 22.80 -13.97
CA SER A 205 -13.42 22.09 -12.88
C SER A 205 -12.28 22.97 -12.38
N ALA A 206 -12.04 23.01 -11.07
CA ALA A 206 -10.85 23.68 -10.56
C ALA A 206 -9.60 23.09 -11.25
N PRO A 207 -8.62 23.92 -11.64
CA PRO A 207 -7.42 23.42 -12.32
C PRO A 207 -6.67 22.44 -11.41
N ILE A 208 -6.30 21.28 -11.97
CA ILE A 208 -5.44 20.30 -11.28
C ILE A 208 -4.09 20.97 -11.03
N THR A 209 -3.74 21.13 -9.75
CA THR A 209 -2.52 21.82 -9.32
C THR A 209 -1.62 20.97 -8.44
N ALA A 210 -2.15 19.86 -7.88
CA ALA A 210 -1.41 18.97 -7.01
C ALA A 210 -0.24 18.33 -7.77
N LYS A 211 0.98 18.48 -7.25
CA LYS A 211 2.20 17.93 -7.86
C LYS A 211 2.44 16.48 -7.49
N ASP A 212 1.92 16.05 -6.35
CA ASP A 212 2.05 14.70 -5.82
C ASP A 212 0.88 14.39 -4.88
N CYS A 213 0.88 13.18 -4.33
CA CYS A 213 -0.19 12.72 -3.46
C CYS A 213 -0.29 13.50 -2.13
N GLU A 214 0.76 14.18 -1.66
CA GLU A 214 0.71 14.96 -0.42
C GLU A 214 -0.20 16.18 -0.58
N GLU A 215 -0.25 16.76 -1.77
CA GLU A 215 -1.06 17.95 -2.09
C GLU A 215 -2.53 17.63 -2.38
N MET A 216 -2.91 16.35 -2.40
CA MET A 216 -4.29 15.94 -2.65
C MET A 216 -5.20 16.31 -1.48
N GLU A 217 -6.34 16.93 -1.76
CA GLU A 217 -7.36 17.23 -0.74
C GLU A 217 -8.02 15.96 -0.20
N SER A 218 -8.38 15.04 -1.10
CA SER A 218 -8.87 13.72 -0.74
C SER A 218 -7.72 12.83 -0.29
N LYS A 219 -7.84 12.27 0.92
CA LYS A 219 -6.89 11.32 1.51
C LYS A 219 -7.39 9.87 1.42
N ILE A 220 -8.08 9.55 0.31
CA ILE A 220 -8.62 8.21 0.02
C ILE A 220 -7.69 7.54 -0.98
N ASP A 221 -7.27 6.31 -0.74
CA ASP A 221 -6.45 5.57 -1.69
C ASP A 221 -7.14 5.45 -3.05
N GLY A 222 -6.41 5.65 -4.14
CA GLY A 222 -6.99 5.59 -5.47
C GLY A 222 -6.12 6.25 -6.52
N VAL A 223 -6.63 6.27 -7.74
CA VAL A 223 -5.98 6.90 -8.89
C VAL A 223 -6.34 8.38 -8.92
N TYR A 224 -5.33 9.23 -9.01
CA TYR A 224 -5.49 10.67 -9.05
C TYR A 224 -4.66 11.30 -10.17
N PRO A 225 -5.17 12.37 -10.80
CA PRO A 225 -4.36 13.18 -11.69
C PRO A 225 -3.47 14.12 -10.88
N ILE A 226 -2.19 14.15 -11.20
CA ILE A 226 -1.22 15.11 -10.69
C ILE A 226 -0.60 15.92 -11.83
N LEU A 227 -0.11 17.12 -11.53
CA LEU A 227 0.52 18.02 -12.49
C LEU A 227 2.04 17.99 -12.35
N ILE A 228 2.72 17.40 -13.33
CA ILE A 228 4.19 17.36 -13.42
C ILE A 228 4.61 18.24 -14.60
N ASN A 229 5.25 19.38 -14.30
CA ASN A 229 5.75 20.32 -15.31
C ASN A 229 4.72 20.72 -16.38
N GLY A 230 3.49 20.96 -15.95
CA GLY A 230 2.39 21.37 -16.84
C GLY A 230 1.70 20.21 -17.56
N GLN A 231 2.15 18.96 -17.37
CA GLN A 231 1.48 17.77 -17.89
C GLN A 231 0.70 17.06 -16.79
N ILE A 232 -0.53 16.64 -17.12
CA ILE A 232 -1.36 15.85 -16.22
C ILE A 232 -1.00 14.38 -16.40
N VAL A 233 -0.65 13.72 -15.29
CA VAL A 233 -0.29 12.30 -15.25
C VAL A 233 -1.10 11.61 -14.17
N GLN A 234 -1.55 10.39 -14.45
CA GLN A 234 -2.29 9.57 -13.48
C GLN A 234 -1.32 8.81 -12.58
N VAL A 235 -1.54 8.88 -11.27
CA VAL A 235 -0.78 8.14 -10.26
C VAL A 235 -1.72 7.43 -9.30
N TYR A 236 -1.29 6.30 -8.76
CA TYR A 236 -1.95 5.71 -7.60
C TYR A 236 -1.41 6.37 -6.33
N CYS A 237 -2.31 7.01 -5.58
CA CYS A 237 -2.02 7.55 -4.27
C CYS A 237 -2.46 6.56 -3.18
N SER A 238 -1.61 6.35 -2.19
CA SER A 238 -2.02 5.72 -0.93
C SER A 238 -1.63 6.57 0.26
N PHE A 239 -2.54 6.70 1.21
CA PHE A 239 -2.39 7.62 2.33
C PHE A 239 -2.06 6.84 3.59
N ALA A 240 -0.88 7.13 4.15
CA ALA A 240 -0.42 6.64 5.43
C ALA A 240 -0.81 7.64 6.54
N SER A 241 -0.60 7.30 7.80
CA SER A 241 -0.95 8.17 8.93
C SER A 241 -0.16 9.48 8.96
N ASN A 242 1.07 9.49 8.46
CA ASN A 242 1.98 10.63 8.54
C ASN A 242 2.51 11.13 7.19
N VAL A 243 2.20 10.42 6.08
CA VAL A 243 2.66 10.79 4.73
C VAL A 243 1.66 10.31 3.67
N ALA A 244 1.62 10.99 2.53
CA ALA A 244 1.02 10.46 1.31
C ALA A 244 2.08 9.83 0.38
N LEU A 245 1.80 8.63 -0.10
CA LEU A 245 2.66 7.92 -1.04
C LEU A 245 2.19 8.16 -2.48
N THR A 246 3.10 8.64 -3.32
CA THR A 246 2.94 8.70 -4.77
C THR A 246 3.61 7.48 -5.38
N HIS A 247 2.83 6.53 -5.90
CA HIS A 247 3.40 5.31 -6.46
C HIS A 247 4.01 5.61 -7.83
N ILE A 248 5.27 5.24 -8.01
CA ILE A 248 6.05 5.46 -9.23
C ILE A 248 6.21 4.18 -10.06
N GLN A 249 6.01 3.03 -9.43
CA GLN A 249 5.93 1.73 -10.08
C GLN A 249 5.00 0.81 -9.27
N GLY A 250 4.23 0.00 -9.98
CA GLY A 250 3.52 -1.15 -9.44
C GLY A 250 3.76 -2.39 -10.31
N ARG A 251 3.81 -3.56 -9.67
CA ARG A 251 3.72 -4.88 -10.32
C ARG A 251 2.64 -5.71 -9.64
N GLY A 252 1.86 -6.46 -10.41
CA GLY A 252 0.81 -7.31 -9.88
C GLY A 252 0.04 -8.09 -10.94
N GLU A 253 -1.01 -8.78 -10.51
CA GLU A 253 -1.73 -9.78 -11.32
C GLU A 253 -2.97 -9.24 -12.05
N LYS A 254 -3.30 -7.96 -11.90
CA LYS A 254 -4.52 -7.40 -12.53
C LYS A 254 -4.39 -7.19 -14.03
N ASP A 255 -3.16 -7.03 -14.54
CA ASP A 255 -2.88 -6.90 -15.96
C ASP A 255 -1.57 -7.61 -16.34
N SER A 256 -1.24 -7.63 -17.63
CA SER A 256 -0.06 -8.27 -18.18
C SER A 256 0.85 -7.28 -18.94
N THR A 257 0.91 -6.02 -18.49
CA THR A 257 1.75 -5.00 -19.15
C THR A 257 3.22 -5.42 -19.11
N ASP A 258 3.84 -5.47 -20.29
CA ASP A 258 5.24 -5.87 -20.43
C ASP A 258 6.19 -4.70 -20.15
N PHE A 259 7.25 -5.01 -19.41
CA PHE A 259 8.29 -4.07 -19.01
C PHE A 259 9.57 -4.29 -19.85
N ASP A 260 9.60 -5.29 -20.74
CA ASP A 260 10.68 -5.47 -21.71
C ASP A 260 10.62 -4.45 -22.85
N VAL A 261 10.91 -3.19 -22.52
CA VAL A 261 10.85 -2.05 -23.43
C VAL A 261 12.17 -1.31 -23.48
N THR A 262 12.32 -0.49 -24.51
CA THR A 262 13.55 0.29 -24.74
C THR A 262 13.75 1.40 -23.70
N PHE A 263 14.97 1.90 -23.59
CA PHE A 263 15.30 3.02 -22.70
C PHE A 263 14.42 4.25 -22.95
N ASP A 264 14.17 4.58 -24.23
CA ASP A 264 13.32 5.70 -24.60
C ASP A 264 11.87 5.51 -24.16
N LYS A 265 11.35 4.27 -24.17
CA LYS A 265 10.00 4.01 -23.69
C LYS A 265 9.88 4.16 -22.17
N TYR A 266 10.93 3.84 -21.42
CA TYR A 266 10.99 4.04 -19.97
C TYR A 266 10.99 5.52 -19.53
N LYS A 267 11.24 6.47 -20.43
CA LYS A 267 11.10 7.91 -20.14
C LYS A 267 9.66 8.32 -19.90
N GLU A 268 8.73 7.65 -20.59
CA GLU A 268 7.30 7.91 -20.59
C GLU A 268 6.54 6.96 -19.65
N PRO A 269 5.27 7.26 -19.31
CA PRO A 269 4.40 6.31 -18.63
C PRO A 269 4.24 5.00 -19.40
N ILE A 270 4.17 3.89 -18.65
CA ILE A 270 3.88 2.53 -19.13
C ILE A 270 2.78 1.96 -18.25
N GLY A 271 1.75 1.36 -18.85
CA GLY A 271 0.61 0.79 -18.13
C GLY A 271 -0.29 1.83 -17.47
N ASP A 272 -1.31 1.34 -16.79
CA ASP A 272 -2.30 2.16 -16.09
C ASP A 272 -2.08 2.08 -14.59
N ALA A 273 -1.94 3.24 -13.94
CA ALA A 273 -1.73 3.32 -12.50
C ALA A 273 -2.98 2.81 -11.75
N ASP A 274 -2.84 1.71 -11.00
CA ASP A 274 -3.81 1.24 -10.01
C ASP A 274 -3.11 0.24 -9.06
N LYS A 275 -3.71 -0.04 -7.90
CA LYS A 275 -3.23 -1.08 -7.00
C LYS A 275 -3.33 -2.45 -7.67
N GLY A 276 -2.20 -3.12 -7.86
CA GLY A 276 -2.13 -4.47 -8.43
C GLY A 276 -2.01 -4.53 -9.95
N ASN A 277 -2.00 -3.37 -10.62
CA ASN A 277 -1.63 -3.25 -12.03
C ASN A 277 -0.11 -3.23 -12.20
N ASN A 278 0.36 -3.48 -13.42
CA ASN A 278 1.74 -3.26 -13.80
C ASN A 278 1.86 -1.88 -14.47
N PHE A 279 2.52 -0.95 -13.79
CA PHE A 279 2.73 0.40 -14.32
C PHE A 279 4.06 1.00 -13.92
N TRP A 280 4.53 1.96 -14.73
CA TRP A 280 5.72 2.75 -14.53
C TRP A 280 5.39 4.21 -14.84
N LEU A 281 5.74 5.12 -13.93
CA LEU A 281 5.39 6.54 -14.06
C LEU A 281 6.15 7.26 -15.19
N GLY A 282 7.30 6.71 -15.60
CA GLY A 282 8.21 7.35 -16.57
C GLY A 282 9.39 8.03 -15.88
N LEU A 283 10.60 7.78 -16.39
CA LEU A 283 11.84 8.36 -15.84
C LEU A 283 11.81 9.88 -15.87
N ASP A 284 11.22 10.49 -16.91
CA ASP A 284 11.13 11.95 -17.00
C ASP A 284 10.22 12.52 -15.90
N ASN A 285 9.11 11.85 -15.62
CA ASN A 285 8.19 12.24 -14.56
C ASN A 285 8.82 12.04 -13.17
N ILE A 286 9.43 10.89 -12.91
CA ILE A 286 10.11 10.59 -11.64
C ILE A 286 11.24 11.59 -11.38
N ASN A 287 12.03 11.88 -12.42
CA ASN A 287 13.13 12.83 -12.35
C ASN A 287 12.64 14.27 -12.04
N GLN A 288 11.51 14.66 -12.62
CA GLN A 288 10.93 15.99 -12.39
C GLN A 288 10.28 16.10 -11.01
N LEU A 289 9.59 15.06 -10.55
CA LEU A 289 9.00 15.01 -9.20
C LEU A 289 10.07 15.12 -8.12
N THR A 290 11.16 14.39 -8.29
CA THR A 290 12.29 14.38 -7.34
C THR A 290 13.30 15.50 -7.60
N ALA A 291 12.99 16.43 -8.51
CA ALA A 291 13.82 17.60 -8.77
C ALA A 291 13.89 18.53 -7.55
N LYS A 292 15.08 19.08 -7.29
CA LYS A 292 15.35 19.88 -6.09
C LYS A 292 14.58 21.21 -6.09
N ASN A 293 13.38 21.17 -5.51
CA ASN A 293 12.54 22.33 -5.24
C ASN A 293 12.21 22.32 -3.74
N ASP A 294 13.13 22.80 -2.89
CA ASP A 294 12.98 22.96 -1.41
C ASP A 294 12.48 21.74 -0.59
N GLN A 295 12.29 20.58 -1.23
CA GLN A 295 11.57 19.44 -0.66
C GLN A 295 12.32 18.15 -0.99
N SER A 296 12.59 17.35 0.05
CA SER A 296 13.23 16.04 -0.09
C SER A 296 12.18 14.94 -0.20
N TYR A 297 12.42 13.99 -1.10
CA TYR A 297 11.64 12.75 -1.15
C TYR A 297 12.41 11.60 -0.54
N SER A 298 11.67 10.64 -0.02
CA SER A 298 12.15 9.30 0.30
C SER A 298 11.41 8.30 -0.57
N LEU A 299 12.06 7.19 -0.88
CA LEU A 299 11.52 6.06 -1.61
C LEU A 299 11.22 4.93 -0.62
N MET A 300 10.03 4.35 -0.75
CA MET A 300 9.67 3.07 -0.15
C MET A 300 9.51 2.03 -1.26
N ILE A 301 10.12 0.87 -1.03
CA ILE A 301 9.92 -0.33 -1.83
C ILE A 301 9.28 -1.40 -0.95
N GLU A 302 8.21 -2.01 -1.43
CA GLU A 302 7.60 -3.19 -0.81
C GLU A 302 7.48 -4.31 -1.83
N VAL A 303 7.91 -5.51 -1.44
CA VAL A 303 7.81 -6.72 -2.26
C VAL A 303 7.00 -7.79 -1.54
N CYS A 304 6.16 -8.48 -2.31
CA CYS A 304 5.18 -9.44 -1.83
C CYS A 304 5.36 -10.81 -2.48
N CYS A 305 5.07 -11.86 -1.71
CA CYS A 305 4.87 -13.20 -2.22
C CYS A 305 3.46 -13.69 -1.87
N GLY A 306 2.61 -13.84 -2.89
CA GLY A 306 1.17 -13.89 -2.71
C GLY A 306 0.69 -12.69 -1.89
N ASP A 307 -0.14 -12.98 -0.88
CA ASP A 307 -0.69 -11.98 0.04
C ASP A 307 0.28 -11.56 1.17
N THR A 308 1.51 -12.08 1.15
CA THR A 308 2.50 -11.87 2.22
C THR A 308 3.50 -10.78 1.84
N SER A 309 3.63 -9.76 2.69
CA SER A 309 4.72 -8.77 2.60
C SER A 309 6.04 -9.42 3.02
N ILE A 310 6.99 -9.51 2.09
CA ILE A 310 8.31 -10.12 2.35
C ILE A 310 9.29 -9.07 2.87
N SER A 311 9.29 -7.88 2.28
CA SER A 311 10.20 -6.81 2.73
C SER A 311 9.63 -5.44 2.41
N LYS A 312 9.89 -4.50 3.33
CA LYS A 312 9.65 -3.06 3.17
C LYS A 312 10.96 -2.35 3.42
N GLN A 313 11.48 -1.66 2.42
CA GLN A 313 12.75 -0.94 2.49
C GLN A 313 12.53 0.53 2.21
N TYR A 314 13.32 1.37 2.88
CA TYR A 314 13.21 2.81 2.84
C TYR A 314 14.55 3.45 2.50
N TYR A 315 14.53 4.37 1.56
CA TYR A 315 15.69 5.12 1.10
C TYR A 315 15.39 6.60 1.23
N THR A 316 16.19 7.32 2.00
CA THR A 316 15.97 8.74 2.26
C THR A 316 16.77 9.61 1.31
N GLU A 317 16.39 10.88 1.19
CA GLU A 317 17.09 11.86 0.36
C GLU A 317 17.21 11.46 -1.12
N VAL A 318 16.19 10.78 -1.63
CA VAL A 318 16.03 10.47 -3.06
C VAL A 318 15.73 11.78 -3.77
N GLN A 319 16.68 12.25 -4.57
CA GLN A 319 16.62 13.58 -5.15
C GLN A 319 17.42 13.65 -6.45
N ARG A 320 17.06 14.61 -7.31
CA ARG A 320 17.97 15.15 -8.31
C ARG A 320 19.00 16.05 -7.62
N LYS A 321 20.27 15.68 -7.55
CA LYS A 321 21.35 16.64 -7.20
C LYS A 321 21.76 17.41 -8.46
N MET A 322 22.20 18.67 -8.36
CA MET A 322 22.91 19.36 -9.46
C MET A 322 24.40 19.44 -9.12
N GLY A 323 25.31 19.07 -10.04
CA GLY A 323 26.76 19.33 -9.86
C GLY A 323 27.71 18.36 -10.58
N VAL A 324 28.49 18.85 -11.53
CA VAL A 324 29.40 18.10 -12.45
C VAL A 324 30.35 17.14 -11.72
N ALA A 325 30.42 15.86 -12.12
CA ALA A 325 31.39 14.89 -11.61
C ALA A 325 32.40 14.54 -12.72
N LYS A 326 33.70 14.64 -12.39
CA LYS A 326 34.76 13.94 -13.12
C LYS A 326 35.04 12.63 -12.41
N TYR A 327 35.09 11.56 -13.22
CA TYR A 327 35.30 10.17 -12.85
C TYR A 327 36.76 9.95 -12.43
N SER A 328 37.10 9.93 -11.13
CA SER A 328 38.43 9.41 -10.72
C SER A 328 38.69 9.00 -9.26
N ASP A 329 37.77 9.04 -8.28
CA ASP A 329 38.13 8.59 -6.92
C ASP A 329 37.09 7.69 -6.26
N ARG A 330 37.57 6.55 -5.74
CA ARG A 330 36.82 5.48 -5.05
C ARG A 330 36.40 5.86 -3.62
N ASP A 331 36.24 7.15 -3.34
CA ASP A 331 35.74 7.60 -2.04
C ASP A 331 34.23 7.80 -2.14
N LEU A 332 33.49 6.79 -1.66
CA LEU A 332 32.02 6.66 -1.71
C LEU A 332 31.28 7.64 -0.79
N SER A 333 31.83 8.84 -0.60
CA SER A 333 31.15 9.92 0.11
C SER A 333 31.24 11.23 -0.67
N LEU A 334 30.09 11.62 -1.23
CA LEU A 334 29.78 12.91 -1.88
C LEU A 334 30.16 13.03 -3.37
N LEU A 335 29.24 13.70 -4.10
CA LEU A 335 29.34 14.27 -5.47
C LEU A 335 28.77 13.42 -6.63
N PHE A 336 27.51 13.65 -7.03
CA PHE A 336 27.03 13.26 -8.39
C PHE A 336 26.02 14.29 -8.98
N PRO A 337 26.15 14.69 -10.28
CA PRO A 337 25.28 15.63 -11.00
C PRO A 337 23.97 15.06 -11.52
N VAL A 338 23.03 16.00 -11.63
CA VAL A 338 21.87 16.19 -12.52
C VAL A 338 21.37 14.93 -13.20
N SER A 339 20.27 14.37 -12.70
CA SER A 339 19.45 13.42 -13.46
C SER A 339 18.69 14.18 -14.57
N ASP A 340 19.08 13.96 -15.81
CA ASP A 340 18.29 14.13 -17.02
C ASP A 340 18.79 13.10 -18.05
N SER A 341 18.23 13.08 -19.25
CA SER A 341 18.62 12.12 -20.29
C SER A 341 20.12 12.20 -20.68
N SER A 342 20.85 13.26 -20.33
CA SER A 342 22.27 13.44 -20.65
C SER A 342 23.22 12.70 -19.68
N THR A 343 22.75 12.28 -18.51
CA THR A 343 23.54 11.53 -17.50
C THR A 343 23.05 10.09 -17.27
N GLY A 344 21.90 9.72 -17.84
CA GLY A 344 21.35 8.36 -17.79
C GLY A 344 20.45 8.07 -16.58
N TYR A 345 19.75 9.07 -16.03
CA TYR A 345 18.83 8.93 -14.88
C TYR A 345 19.42 8.17 -13.68
N VAL A 346 20.53 8.64 -13.12
CA VAL A 346 21.19 7.97 -12.00
C VAL A 346 20.30 7.88 -10.76
N LEU A 347 20.19 6.70 -10.14
CA LEU A 347 19.47 6.50 -8.89
C LEU A 347 20.31 7.00 -7.71
N THR A 348 19.75 7.91 -6.90
CA THR A 348 20.41 8.39 -5.69
C THR A 348 19.54 8.22 -4.46
N GLY A 349 20.16 8.05 -3.31
CA GLY A 349 19.47 7.93 -2.02
C GLY A 349 20.44 7.50 -0.93
N LYS A 350 19.94 7.48 0.30
CA LYS A 350 20.63 6.94 1.46
C LYS A 350 19.85 5.76 2.02
N ALA A 351 20.53 4.64 2.18
CA ALA A 351 19.98 3.47 2.86
C ALA A 351 20.59 3.35 4.27
N THR A 352 19.85 2.74 5.18
CA THR A 352 20.35 2.38 6.52
C THR A 352 20.76 0.91 6.62
N LEU A 353 20.37 0.09 5.64
CA LEU A 353 20.62 -1.35 5.60
C LEU A 353 21.46 -1.72 4.37
N GLY A 354 22.28 -2.76 4.48
CA GLY A 354 23.05 -3.34 3.38
C GLY A 354 22.28 -4.41 2.60
N ILE A 355 21.04 -4.11 2.21
CA ILE A 355 20.14 -4.96 1.42
C ILE A 355 19.44 -4.13 0.33
N GLY A 356 18.72 -4.77 -0.58
CA GLY A 356 18.03 -4.12 -1.69
C GLY A 356 18.98 -3.26 -2.53
N LEU A 357 18.56 -2.02 -2.81
CA LEU A 357 19.35 -1.07 -3.62
C LEU A 357 20.75 -0.76 -3.06
N ASN A 358 20.99 -0.98 -1.76
CA ASN A 358 22.27 -0.77 -1.09
C ASN A 358 23.02 -2.08 -0.79
N TYR A 359 22.55 -3.20 -1.33
CA TYR A 359 23.30 -4.44 -1.34
C TYR A 359 24.47 -4.33 -2.32
N ALA A 360 25.68 -4.64 -1.84
CA ALA A 360 26.89 -4.72 -2.66
C ALA A 360 27.42 -6.15 -2.61
N ASP A 361 27.72 -6.72 -3.78
CA ASP A 361 28.30 -8.05 -3.88
C ASP A 361 29.83 -7.95 -4.01
N ASN A 362 30.50 -8.19 -2.90
CA ASN A 362 31.96 -8.13 -2.83
C ASN A 362 32.67 -9.32 -3.50
N THR A 363 31.94 -10.36 -3.91
CA THR A 363 32.55 -11.56 -4.53
C THR A 363 32.84 -11.37 -6.01
N ASP A 364 31.98 -10.66 -6.72
CA ASP A 364 32.11 -10.43 -8.16
C ASP A 364 32.54 -9.00 -8.52
N GLY A 365 32.79 -8.15 -7.50
CA GLY A 365 33.21 -6.77 -7.67
C GLY A 365 32.07 -5.80 -8.00
N TYR A 366 30.82 -6.24 -7.86
CA TYR A 366 29.64 -5.43 -8.14
C TYR A 366 29.34 -4.44 -7.02
N GLY A 367 29.11 -3.18 -7.41
CA GLY A 367 28.67 -2.11 -6.50
C GLY A 367 27.20 -2.23 -6.10
N THR A 368 26.67 -1.17 -5.48
CA THR A 368 25.24 -1.02 -5.20
C THR A 368 24.48 -0.53 -6.43
N ASP A 369 23.16 -0.71 -6.45
CA ASP A 369 22.28 -0.08 -7.44
C ASP A 369 22.18 1.44 -7.23
N LEU A 370 22.28 1.89 -5.97
CA LEU A 370 22.48 3.31 -5.66
C LEU A 370 23.75 3.81 -6.35
N GLY A 371 23.62 4.92 -7.09
CA GLY A 371 24.69 5.54 -7.86
C GLY A 371 24.80 5.06 -9.31
N ARG A 372 23.97 4.11 -9.74
CA ARG A 372 24.00 3.59 -11.12
C ARG A 372 23.05 4.32 -12.04
N LYS A 373 23.37 4.29 -13.34
CA LYS A 373 22.51 4.79 -14.42
C LYS A 373 21.39 3.79 -14.68
N PHE A 374 20.22 4.30 -15.08
CA PHE A 374 19.17 3.44 -15.59
C PHE A 374 19.59 2.92 -16.96
N VAL A 375 19.42 1.63 -17.19
CA VAL A 375 19.75 0.98 -18.45
C VAL A 375 18.74 -0.12 -18.75
N THR A 376 18.65 -0.45 -20.03
CA THR A 376 17.79 -1.46 -20.64
C THR A 376 18.64 -2.31 -21.58
N TYR A 377 18.12 -3.43 -22.07
CA TYR A 377 18.86 -4.33 -22.96
C TYR A 377 19.44 -3.61 -24.19
N ASP A 378 18.77 -2.57 -24.70
CA ASP A 378 19.18 -1.81 -25.89
C ASP A 378 20.17 -0.66 -25.62
N SER A 379 20.27 -0.22 -24.36
CA SER A 379 21.17 0.87 -23.91
C SER A 379 22.38 0.39 -23.11
N TRP A 380 22.41 -0.88 -22.67
CA TRP A 380 23.54 -1.45 -21.93
C TRP A 380 24.88 -1.36 -22.67
N LYS A 381 24.85 -1.46 -24.01
CA LYS A 381 26.05 -1.38 -24.87
C LYS A 381 26.85 -0.07 -24.70
N ASP A 382 26.20 0.98 -24.21
CA ASP A 382 26.77 2.30 -23.99
C ASP A 382 27.25 2.47 -22.52
N ASN A 383 27.19 1.41 -21.72
CA ASN A 383 27.75 1.37 -20.38
C ASN A 383 29.26 1.03 -20.48
N ASP A 384 30.11 2.03 -20.25
CA ASP A 384 31.58 1.89 -20.26
C ASP A 384 32.12 0.99 -19.14
N ASP A 385 31.27 0.64 -18.16
CA ASP A 385 31.61 -0.26 -17.07
C ASP A 385 31.50 -1.72 -17.59
N ASN A 386 32.64 -2.36 -17.86
CA ASN A 386 32.80 -3.78 -18.22
C ASN A 386 32.22 -4.79 -17.17
N GLU A 387 31.23 -4.40 -16.36
CA GLU A 387 30.51 -5.26 -15.42
C GLU A 387 29.65 -6.26 -16.20
N TYR A 388 29.89 -7.55 -15.99
CA TYR A 388 29.08 -8.62 -16.57
C TYR A 388 27.77 -8.73 -15.77
N CYS A 389 26.66 -8.22 -16.28
CA CYS A 389 25.40 -8.29 -15.56
C CYS A 389 24.50 -9.38 -16.14
N LYS A 390 24.61 -10.64 -15.67
CA LYS A 390 23.90 -11.80 -16.27
C LYS A 390 22.39 -11.58 -16.48
N VAL A 391 21.77 -10.80 -15.61
CA VAL A 391 20.36 -10.42 -15.70
C VAL A 391 20.05 -9.73 -17.04
N ILE A 392 20.91 -8.85 -17.55
CA ILE A 392 20.68 -8.05 -18.77
C ILE A 392 21.67 -8.37 -19.91
N TYR A 393 22.80 -9.00 -19.58
CA TYR A 393 23.91 -9.31 -20.48
C TYR A 393 24.50 -10.70 -20.18
N ASP A 394 24.29 -11.66 -21.07
CA ASP A 394 24.84 -13.02 -20.97
C ASP A 394 25.87 -13.27 -22.09
N GLY A 395 27.09 -12.79 -21.86
CA GLY A 395 28.16 -12.87 -22.86
C GLY A 395 27.82 -11.95 -24.03
N PRO A 396 28.09 -12.30 -25.30
CA PRO A 396 27.90 -11.38 -26.42
C PRO A 396 26.43 -11.07 -26.77
N LYS A 397 25.48 -11.39 -25.88
CA LYS A 397 24.04 -11.26 -26.11
C LYS A 397 23.38 -10.56 -24.93
N TYR A 398 22.48 -9.64 -25.25
CA TYR A 398 21.58 -9.02 -24.29
C TYR A 398 20.39 -9.94 -24.02
N THR A 399 19.90 -9.92 -22.78
CA THR A 399 18.77 -10.73 -22.34
C THR A 399 17.49 -9.93 -22.50
N GLU A 400 16.72 -10.23 -23.55
CA GLU A 400 15.32 -9.79 -23.68
C GLU A 400 14.48 -10.36 -22.52
N GLY A 401 13.46 -9.63 -22.09
CA GLY A 401 12.57 -9.98 -20.98
C GLY A 401 13.05 -9.50 -19.60
N SER A 402 14.22 -8.87 -19.53
CA SER A 402 14.77 -8.38 -18.26
C SER A 402 14.23 -7.00 -17.90
N GLY A 403 13.69 -6.22 -18.84
CA GLY A 403 13.27 -4.85 -18.54
C GLY A 403 14.42 -3.93 -18.12
N GLY A 404 14.08 -2.70 -17.76
CA GLY A 404 15.04 -1.65 -17.42
C GLY A 404 15.24 -1.48 -15.92
N TRP A 405 16.49 -1.29 -15.49
CA TRP A 405 16.82 -1.09 -14.07
C TRP A 405 18.12 -0.30 -13.89
N TRP A 406 18.41 0.06 -12.64
CA TRP A 406 19.69 0.62 -12.19
C TRP A 406 20.65 -0.50 -11.77
N PHE A 407 21.03 -1.36 -12.70
CA PHE A 407 21.81 -2.55 -12.38
C PHE A 407 23.20 -2.18 -11.82
N GLY A 408 23.37 -2.35 -10.51
CA GLY A 408 24.65 -2.18 -9.83
C GLY A 408 25.20 -3.48 -9.30
N ASN A 409 24.36 -4.23 -8.57
CA ASN A 409 24.72 -5.54 -8.03
C ASN A 409 24.26 -6.71 -8.90
N CYS A 410 23.45 -6.44 -9.93
CA CYS A 410 22.92 -7.44 -10.87
C CYS A 410 22.07 -8.55 -10.24
N ARG A 411 21.53 -8.31 -9.06
CA ARG A 411 20.62 -9.22 -8.33
C ARG A 411 19.24 -8.60 -8.10
N GLU A 412 19.07 -7.34 -8.46
CA GLU A 412 17.86 -6.58 -8.24
C GLU A 412 17.26 -6.26 -9.60
N ASN A 413 15.96 -6.52 -9.76
CA ASN A 413 15.21 -6.11 -10.92
C ASN A 413 13.70 -6.16 -10.66
N LEU A 414 13.14 -5.09 -10.11
CA LEU A 414 11.68 -5.01 -9.91
C LEU A 414 10.90 -4.84 -11.23
N ASN A 415 11.62 -4.62 -12.34
CA ASN A 415 11.07 -4.44 -13.68
C ASN A 415 11.26 -5.68 -14.57
N GLY A 416 11.76 -6.79 -14.00
CA GLY A 416 11.91 -8.07 -14.70
C GLY A 416 10.58 -8.69 -15.13
N HIS A 417 10.67 -9.82 -15.83
CA HIS A 417 9.52 -10.57 -16.32
C HIS A 417 8.53 -10.90 -15.20
N TYR A 418 7.24 -10.68 -15.48
CA TYR A 418 6.17 -11.07 -14.56
C TYR A 418 5.89 -12.56 -14.70
N TYR A 419 6.34 -13.35 -13.72
CA TYR A 419 5.99 -14.77 -13.62
C TYR A 419 4.65 -14.94 -12.91
N GLU A 420 3.70 -15.63 -13.54
CA GLU A 420 2.34 -15.77 -13.03
C GLU A 420 2.30 -16.64 -11.76
N ALA A 421 1.64 -16.13 -10.72
CA ALA A 421 1.45 -16.86 -9.46
C ALA A 421 0.69 -18.18 -9.71
N ALA A 422 1.08 -19.25 -9.00
CA ALA A 422 0.53 -20.61 -9.13
C ALA A 422 0.67 -21.28 -10.51
N VAL A 423 1.17 -20.58 -11.53
CA VAL A 423 1.50 -21.12 -12.86
C VAL A 423 3.01 -21.31 -12.97
N ASP A 424 3.75 -20.23 -12.76
CA ASP A 424 5.20 -20.21 -12.92
C ASP A 424 5.94 -20.33 -11.59
N LEU A 425 5.25 -20.07 -10.47
CA LEU A 425 5.83 -19.91 -9.13
C LEU A 425 5.31 -20.91 -8.11
N ASP A 426 6.17 -21.35 -7.18
CA ASP A 426 5.76 -22.06 -5.96
C ASP A 426 5.22 -21.10 -4.89
N LEU A 427 4.75 -21.64 -3.76
CA LEU A 427 4.21 -20.87 -2.63
C LEU A 427 5.23 -19.94 -1.94
N ASN A 428 6.51 -20.12 -2.23
CA ASN A 428 7.61 -19.27 -1.74
C ASN A 428 8.14 -18.34 -2.83
N CYS A 429 7.38 -18.17 -3.91
CA CYS A 429 7.73 -17.36 -5.08
C CYS A 429 8.99 -17.82 -5.81
N LYS A 430 9.35 -19.10 -5.68
CA LYS A 430 10.41 -19.69 -6.48
C LYS A 430 9.90 -20.01 -7.87
N ILE A 431 10.67 -19.64 -8.87
CA ILE A 431 10.38 -19.93 -10.27
C ILE A 431 10.55 -21.44 -10.51
N THR A 432 9.49 -22.05 -11.02
CA THR A 432 9.40 -23.51 -11.24
C THR A 432 9.48 -23.89 -12.71
N VAL A 433 9.38 -22.93 -13.64
CA VAL A 433 9.39 -23.22 -15.08
C VAL A 433 10.76 -23.71 -15.58
N PRO A 434 10.79 -24.62 -16.56
CA PRO A 434 12.04 -25.02 -17.20
C PRO A 434 12.67 -23.85 -17.97
N SER A 435 13.98 -23.63 -17.79
CA SER A 435 14.74 -22.56 -18.47
C SER A 435 14.20 -21.13 -18.25
N PRO A 436 14.03 -20.68 -17.00
CA PRO A 436 13.42 -19.38 -16.70
C PRO A 436 14.17 -18.22 -17.38
N TRP A 437 15.50 -18.34 -17.45
CA TRP A 437 16.43 -17.40 -18.10
C TRP A 437 16.17 -17.15 -19.59
N LYS A 438 15.32 -17.93 -20.26
CA LYS A 438 14.89 -17.64 -21.64
C LYS A 438 13.83 -16.53 -21.73
N LYS A 439 13.12 -16.24 -20.64
CA LYS A 439 12.09 -15.21 -20.55
C LYS A 439 12.59 -13.92 -19.87
N GLY A 440 13.87 -13.85 -19.50
CA GLY A 440 14.44 -12.77 -18.69
C GLY A 440 14.55 -13.09 -17.21
N SER A 441 15.03 -12.12 -16.42
CA SER A 441 15.01 -12.21 -14.94
C SER A 441 13.59 -12.03 -14.40
N GLY A 442 13.31 -12.60 -13.23
CA GLY A 442 12.04 -12.34 -12.53
C GLY A 442 11.98 -10.97 -11.87
N ILE A 443 10.91 -10.75 -11.11
CA ILE A 443 10.77 -9.59 -10.22
C ILE A 443 11.61 -9.87 -8.96
N GLU A 444 12.85 -9.42 -9.00
CA GLU A 444 13.92 -9.84 -8.11
C GLU A 444 14.33 -8.70 -7.16
N PHE A 445 14.48 -9.00 -5.87
CA PHE A 445 14.90 -8.01 -4.87
C PHE A 445 15.62 -8.64 -3.66
N VAL A 446 16.78 -8.13 -3.23
CA VAL A 446 17.48 -8.68 -2.05
C VAL A 446 16.77 -8.20 -0.79
N THR A 447 16.13 -9.13 -0.09
CA THR A 447 15.35 -8.85 1.12
C THR A 447 16.07 -9.19 2.41
N GLN A 448 17.20 -9.89 2.35
CA GLN A 448 17.99 -10.33 3.51
C GLN A 448 19.49 -10.30 3.21
N ASN A 449 20.29 -10.04 4.24
CA ASN A 449 21.75 -10.03 4.14
C ASN A 449 22.32 -11.43 4.41
N ILE A 450 22.31 -12.30 3.41
CA ILE A 450 22.83 -13.68 3.49
C ILE A 450 24.01 -13.87 2.52
N ALA A 451 24.99 -14.69 2.92
CA ALA A 451 26.26 -14.92 2.20
C ALA A 451 26.10 -15.53 0.79
N THR A 452 24.91 -16.03 0.46
CA THR A 452 24.49 -16.35 -0.90
C THR A 452 23.10 -15.74 -1.06
N PRO A 453 22.96 -14.52 -1.61
CA PRO A 453 21.65 -13.93 -1.83
C PRO A 453 20.85 -14.86 -2.74
N VAL A 454 19.82 -15.49 -2.17
CA VAL A 454 18.91 -16.35 -2.94
C VAL A 454 17.92 -15.43 -3.66
N VAL A 455 18.43 -14.64 -4.60
CA VAL A 455 17.60 -13.96 -5.59
C VAL A 455 17.46 -14.80 -6.85
N ASN A 456 18.45 -15.66 -7.12
CA ASN A 456 18.41 -16.60 -8.22
C ASN A 456 17.20 -17.55 -8.10
N GLY A 457 16.23 -17.35 -8.99
CA GLY A 457 15.06 -18.19 -9.10
C GLY A 457 13.92 -17.81 -8.16
N VAL A 458 13.88 -16.56 -7.66
CA VAL A 458 12.70 -16.00 -6.96
C VAL A 458 12.11 -14.89 -7.81
N SER A 459 10.79 -14.82 -7.93
CA SER A 459 10.09 -13.69 -8.55
C SER A 459 8.90 -13.30 -7.68
N TYR A 460 8.93 -12.08 -7.13
CA TYR A 460 7.84 -11.56 -6.32
C TYR A 460 6.56 -11.37 -7.15
N THR A 461 5.40 -11.65 -6.55
CA THR A 461 4.10 -11.61 -7.24
C THR A 461 3.48 -10.22 -7.23
N ARG A 462 3.91 -9.35 -6.31
CA ARG A 462 3.43 -7.96 -6.22
C ARG A 462 4.55 -7.08 -5.69
N THR A 463 4.73 -5.91 -6.29
CA THR A 463 5.69 -4.92 -5.79
C THR A 463 5.15 -3.52 -5.94
N ARG A 464 5.56 -2.61 -5.05
CA ARG A 464 5.37 -1.17 -5.24
C ARG A 464 6.67 -0.43 -4.97
N MET A 465 6.91 0.57 -5.79
CA MET A 465 7.84 1.65 -5.50
C MET A 465 7.02 2.92 -5.33
N ALA A 466 7.14 3.58 -4.20
CA ALA A 466 6.43 4.83 -3.95
C ALA A 466 7.32 5.87 -3.28
N ILE A 467 7.18 7.12 -3.70
CA ILE A 467 7.88 8.26 -3.11
C ILE A 467 6.96 9.03 -2.18
N TYR A 468 7.54 9.64 -1.15
CA TYR A 468 6.83 10.51 -0.20
C TYR A 468 7.75 11.62 0.30
N ARG A 469 7.17 12.71 0.78
CA ARG A 469 7.91 13.88 1.26
C ARG A 469 8.52 13.64 2.65
N GLY A 470 9.73 14.15 2.87
CA GLY A 470 10.44 14.05 4.13
C GLY A 470 11.22 12.75 4.30
N THR A 471 11.79 12.54 5.49
CA THR A 471 12.69 11.40 5.81
C THR A 471 12.11 10.44 6.85
N ALA A 472 10.96 10.78 7.45
CA ALA A 472 10.30 9.92 8.43
C ALA A 472 9.70 8.70 7.72
N GLN A 473 9.89 7.51 8.26
CA GLN A 473 9.26 6.32 7.67
C GLN A 473 7.72 6.44 7.74
N PRO A 474 6.98 6.00 6.70
CA PRO A 474 5.53 5.98 6.71
C PRO A 474 5.00 5.07 7.82
N THR A 475 4.02 5.54 8.58
CA THR A 475 3.30 4.78 9.61
C THR A 475 1.85 4.55 9.20
N GLY A 476 1.22 3.48 9.67
CA GLY A 476 -0.17 3.18 9.31
C GLY A 476 -0.38 2.82 7.84
N LEU A 477 0.65 2.25 7.19
CA LEU A 477 0.52 1.74 5.82
C LEU A 477 -0.52 0.63 5.74
N LYS A 478 -1.49 0.79 4.84
CA LYS A 478 -2.45 -0.26 4.47
C LYS A 478 -1.72 -1.44 3.83
N ASN A 479 -2.32 -2.63 3.95
CA ASN A 479 -1.79 -3.83 3.31
C ASN A 479 -1.83 -3.67 1.78
N PHE A 480 -0.65 -3.75 1.17
CA PHE A 480 -0.49 -3.68 -0.27
C PHE A 480 -0.54 -5.06 -0.94
N CYS A 481 -0.06 -6.10 -0.25
CA CYS A 481 0.06 -7.45 -0.79
C CYS A 481 -1.29 -8.16 -0.93
N THR A 482 -2.35 -7.72 -0.24
CA THR A 482 -3.72 -8.24 -0.38
C THR A 482 -4.56 -7.39 -1.29
#